data_AF-Q23221-F1
#
_entry.id   AF-Q23221-F1
#
_cell.length_a   1.000
_cell.length_b   1.000
_cell.length_c   1.000
_cell.angle_alpha   90.00
_cell.angle_beta   90.00
_cell.angle_gamma   90.00
#
_symmetry.space_group_name_H-M   'P 1'
#
loop_
_entity.id
_entity.type
_entity.pdbx_description
1 polymer ?
#
loop_
_entity_poly.entity_id
_entity_poly.type
_entity_poly.pdbx_seq_one_letter_code
_entity_poly.pdbx_strand_id
1 'polypeptide(L)'
;MVVDKNASGLRMKVDGKWLYLSEELVKKHPGGAVIEQYRNSDATHIFHAFHEGSSQAYKQLDLLKKHGEHDEFLEKQLEKRLDKVDINVSAYDVSVAQEKKMVESFEKLRQKLHDDGLMKANETYFLFKAISTLSIMAFAFYLQYLGWYITSACLLALAWQQFGWLTHEFCHQQPTKNRPLNDTISLFFGNFLQGFSRDWWKDKHNTHHAATNVIDHDGDIDLAPLFAFIPGDLCKYKASFEKAILKIVPYQHLYFTAMLPMLRFSWTGQSVQWVFKENQMEYKVYQRNAFWEQATIVGHWAWVFYQLFLLPTWPLRVAYFIISQMGGGLLIAHVVTFNHNSVDKYPANSRILNNFAALQILTTRNMTPSPFIDWLWGGLNYQIEHHLFPTMPRCNLNACMKYVKEWCKENNLPYLVDDYFDGYAMNLQQLKNMAEHIQAKAA
;
A
#
# COMPACT_ATOMS: atom_id res chain seq x y z
N MET A 1 33.48 19.22 10.50
CA MET A 1 32.56 19.62 11.59
C MET A 1 32.26 18.38 12.41
N VAL A 2 32.35 18.44 13.74
CA VAL A 2 31.95 17.30 14.59
C VAL A 2 30.42 17.25 14.55
N VAL A 3 29.86 16.22 13.91
CA VAL A 3 28.43 16.12 13.66
C VAL A 3 27.69 15.87 14.97
N ASP A 4 26.81 16.79 15.36
CA ASP A 4 25.96 16.67 16.53
C ASP A 4 25.02 15.46 16.38
N LYS A 5 25.19 14.46 17.25
CA LYS A 5 24.39 13.23 17.27
C LYS A 5 23.00 13.44 17.88
N ASN A 6 22.77 14.59 18.52
CA ASN A 6 21.48 14.97 19.10
C ASN A 6 20.67 15.91 18.19
N ALA A 7 21.18 16.27 17.00
CA ALA A 7 20.42 17.10 16.07
C ALA A 7 19.16 16.33 15.62
N SER A 8 17.98 16.91 15.83
CA SER A 8 16.63 16.35 15.63
C SER A 8 16.26 15.91 14.20
N GLY A 9 17.24 15.77 13.32
CA GLY A 9 17.06 15.39 11.92
C GLY A 9 16.99 13.88 11.69
N LEU A 10 17.02 13.53 10.41
CA LEU A 10 16.95 12.18 9.87
C LEU A 10 18.24 11.90 9.09
N ARG A 11 18.84 10.73 9.29
CA ARG A 11 19.93 10.25 8.42
C ARG A 11 19.45 9.08 7.58
N MET A 12 19.88 9.01 6.34
CA MET A 12 19.63 7.86 5.45
C MET A 12 20.74 7.74 4.43
N LYS A 13 20.99 6.52 3.94
CA LYS A 13 21.96 6.26 2.90
C LYS A 13 21.25 6.22 1.54
N VAL A 14 21.79 6.92 0.55
CA VAL A 14 21.29 6.91 -0.83
C VAL A 14 22.50 6.92 -1.78
N ASP A 15 22.57 5.95 -2.69
CA ASP A 15 23.67 5.76 -3.64
C ASP A 15 25.05 5.77 -2.97
N GLY A 16 25.16 5.04 -1.85
CA GLY A 16 26.43 4.86 -1.12
C GLY A 16 26.84 6.04 -0.24
N LYS A 17 26.06 7.12 -0.16
CA LYS A 17 26.36 8.27 0.71
C LYS A 17 25.33 8.43 1.82
N TRP A 18 25.79 8.68 3.05
CA TRP A 18 24.92 9.07 4.16
C TRP A 18 24.56 10.54 4.05
N LEU A 19 23.26 10.81 4.01
CA LEU A 19 22.68 12.13 3.92
C LEU A 19 22.07 12.50 5.26
N TYR A 20 22.25 13.77 5.67
CA TYR A 20 21.55 14.34 6.80
C TYR A 20 20.44 15.27 6.31
N LEU A 21 19.23 15.02 6.76
CA LEU A 21 18.06 15.87 6.53
C LEU A 21 17.71 16.56 7.85
N SER A 22 17.69 17.89 7.85
CA SER A 22 17.21 18.64 9.00
C SER A 22 15.73 18.33 9.27
N GLU A 23 15.28 18.52 10.51
CA GLU A 23 13.87 18.37 10.87
C GLU A 23 12.95 19.23 9.98
N GLU A 24 13.40 20.43 9.61
CA GLU A 24 12.67 21.30 8.68
C GLU A 24 12.53 20.67 7.28
N LEU A 25 13.59 20.04 6.77
CA LEU A 25 13.56 19.36 5.48
C LEU A 25 12.64 18.13 5.52
N VAL A 26 12.70 17.35 6.61
CA VAL A 26 11.81 16.21 6.85
C VAL A 26 10.34 16.66 6.84
N LYS A 27 9.99 17.72 7.58
CA LYS A 27 8.62 18.26 7.64
C LYS A 27 8.12 18.83 6.32
N LYS A 28 9.03 19.28 5.44
CA LYS A 28 8.72 19.77 4.09
C LYS A 28 8.73 18.68 3.02
N HIS A 29 9.12 17.45 3.35
CA HIS A 29 9.21 16.37 2.38
C HIS A 29 7.82 16.04 1.80
N PRO A 30 7.67 15.95 0.46
CA PRO A 30 6.36 15.72 -0.17
C PRO A 30 5.78 14.32 0.09
N GLY A 31 6.61 13.38 0.54
CA GLY A 31 6.18 12.05 0.98
C GLY A 31 5.66 12.01 2.42
N GLY A 32 5.65 13.13 3.15
CA GLY A 32 5.15 13.19 4.52
C GLY A 32 5.86 12.20 5.45
N ALA A 33 5.10 11.52 6.30
CA ALA A 33 5.63 10.61 7.33
C ALA A 33 6.38 9.39 6.78
N VAL A 34 6.14 9.02 5.52
CA VAL A 34 6.79 7.86 4.89
C VAL A 34 8.31 7.95 4.87
N ILE A 35 8.87 9.18 4.87
CA ILE A 35 10.31 9.39 4.91
C ILE A 35 10.97 8.80 6.18
N GLU A 36 10.22 8.71 7.28
CA GLU A 36 10.71 8.20 8.57
C GLU A 36 11.01 6.69 8.54
N GLN A 37 10.40 5.95 7.60
CA GLN A 37 10.57 4.49 7.49
C GLN A 37 12.03 4.08 7.22
N TYR A 38 12.82 4.98 6.64
CA TYR A 38 14.22 4.75 6.31
C TYR A 38 15.21 5.52 7.21
N ARG A 39 14.77 5.88 8.42
CA ARG A 39 15.66 6.43 9.44
C ARG A 39 16.83 5.49 9.69
N ASN A 40 18.03 6.05 9.60
CA ASN A 40 19.31 5.35 9.78
C ASN A 40 19.41 4.05 8.94
N SER A 41 18.80 4.05 7.75
CA SER A 41 18.70 2.88 6.85
C SER A 41 19.16 3.22 5.43
N ASP A 42 19.39 2.20 4.60
CA ASP A 42 19.64 2.39 3.17
C ASP A 42 18.34 2.59 2.40
N ALA A 43 18.13 3.81 1.90
CA ALA A 43 16.95 4.26 1.19
C ALA A 43 17.17 4.34 -0.33
N THR A 44 18.25 3.76 -0.86
CA THR A 44 18.63 3.90 -2.28
C THR A 44 17.51 3.45 -3.21
N HIS A 45 17.06 2.20 -3.08
CA HIS A 45 16.09 1.62 -4.02
C HIS A 45 14.67 2.18 -3.83
N ILE A 46 14.27 2.46 -2.59
CA ILE A 46 12.96 3.08 -2.34
C ILE A 46 12.92 4.52 -2.88
N PHE A 47 14.05 5.24 -2.81
CA PHE A 47 14.16 6.57 -3.41
C PHE A 47 13.90 6.47 -4.90
N HIS A 48 14.59 5.58 -5.62
CA HIS A 48 14.38 5.40 -7.05
C HIS A 48 12.97 4.91 -7.38
N ALA A 49 12.41 3.98 -6.60
CA ALA A 49 11.07 3.47 -6.80
C ALA A 49 10.01 4.58 -6.73
N PHE A 50 10.08 5.47 -5.73
CA PHE A 50 9.07 6.51 -5.50
C PHE A 50 9.32 7.81 -6.27
N HIS A 51 10.56 8.11 -6.62
CA HIS A 51 10.96 9.36 -7.27
C HIS A 51 11.18 9.24 -8.77
N GLU A 52 10.89 8.08 -9.35
CA GLU A 52 11.05 7.86 -10.78
C GLU A 52 10.31 8.91 -11.62
N GLY A 53 10.98 9.42 -12.65
CA GLY A 53 10.53 10.55 -13.47
C GLY A 53 10.54 11.94 -12.81
N SER A 54 10.94 12.08 -11.53
CA SER A 54 10.96 13.37 -10.82
C SER A 54 12.31 14.08 -10.93
N SER A 55 12.49 14.90 -11.97
CA SER A 55 13.72 15.70 -12.13
C SER A 55 14.03 16.59 -10.91
N GLN A 56 13.01 17.07 -10.20
CA GLN A 56 13.18 17.85 -8.97
C GLN A 56 13.78 17.03 -7.83
N ALA A 57 13.30 15.80 -7.62
CA ALA A 57 13.80 14.94 -6.55
C ALA A 57 15.27 14.56 -6.77
N TYR A 58 15.64 14.20 -8.01
CA TYR A 58 17.02 13.90 -8.36
C TYR A 58 17.94 15.12 -8.21
N LYS A 59 17.49 16.32 -8.59
CA LYS A 59 18.26 17.57 -8.33
C LYS A 59 18.47 17.82 -6.84
N GLN A 60 17.46 17.58 -6.01
CA GLN A 60 17.59 17.72 -4.56
C GLN A 60 18.55 16.68 -3.98
N LEU A 61 18.46 15.43 -4.45
CA LEU A 61 19.40 14.37 -4.07
C LEU A 61 20.85 14.77 -4.42
N ASP A 62 21.10 15.29 -5.62
CA ASP A 62 22.43 15.72 -6.04
C ASP A 62 23.00 16.83 -5.15
N LEU A 63 22.16 17.76 -4.71
CA LEU A 63 22.56 18.80 -3.76
C LEU A 63 22.91 18.22 -2.39
N LEU A 64 22.10 17.30 -1.86
CA LEU A 64 22.37 16.63 -0.59
C LEU A 64 23.65 15.79 -0.65
N LYS A 65 23.88 15.08 -1.76
CA LYS A 65 25.08 14.26 -2.00
C LYS A 65 26.39 15.05 -2.00
N LYS A 66 26.36 16.37 -2.24
CA LYS A 66 27.55 17.24 -2.11
C LYS A 66 28.04 17.35 -0.67
N HIS A 67 27.14 17.16 0.29
CA HIS A 67 27.42 17.15 1.73
C HIS A 67 27.28 15.75 2.34
N GLY A 68 27.05 14.73 1.51
CA GLY A 68 26.94 13.35 1.96
C GLY A 68 28.31 12.80 2.35
N GLU A 69 28.37 12.16 3.51
CA GLU A 69 29.60 11.62 4.09
C GLU A 69 29.50 10.09 4.22
N HIS A 70 30.63 9.44 4.50
CA HIS A 70 30.64 8.04 4.92
C HIS A 70 30.56 8.01 6.46
N ASP A 71 29.62 7.24 7.01
CA ASP A 71 29.43 7.10 8.45
C ASP A 71 29.68 5.64 8.86
N GLU A 72 30.91 5.33 9.27
CA GLU A 72 31.34 3.97 9.62
C GLU A 72 30.49 3.37 10.77
N PHE A 73 29.99 4.21 11.68
CA PHE A 73 29.13 3.75 12.77
C PHE A 73 27.78 3.28 12.24
N LEU A 74 27.14 4.06 11.37
CA LEU A 74 25.87 3.69 10.75
C LEU A 74 26.02 2.48 9.81
N GLU A 75 27.12 2.36 9.06
CA GLU A 75 27.40 1.17 8.25
C GLU A 75 27.45 -0.10 9.12
N LYS A 76 28.14 -0.04 10.26
CA LYS A 76 28.17 -1.15 11.24
C LYS A 76 26.80 -1.44 11.86
N GLN A 77 25.92 -0.44 11.95
CA GLN A 77 24.54 -0.66 12.41
C GLN A 77 23.69 -1.34 11.33
N LEU A 78 23.89 -1.03 10.04
CA LEU A 78 23.19 -1.73 8.95
C LEU A 78 23.49 -3.23 8.94
N GLU A 79 24.72 -3.62 9.26
CA GLU A 79 25.13 -5.03 9.33
C GLU A 79 24.56 -5.76 10.57
N LYS A 80 24.20 -5.03 11.62
CA LYS A 80 23.72 -5.57 12.90
C LYS A 80 22.20 -5.55 12.97
N ARG A 81 21.58 -6.63 12.51
CA ARG A 81 20.13 -6.82 12.57
C ARG A 81 19.84 -8.28 12.85
N LEU A 82 19.06 -8.53 13.91
CA LEU A 82 18.77 -9.87 14.44
C LEU A 82 17.33 -10.21 14.11
N ASP A 83 17.15 -11.28 13.35
CA ASP A 83 15.82 -11.83 13.13
C ASP A 83 15.48 -12.81 14.24
N LYS A 84 14.24 -12.76 14.71
CA LYS A 84 13.67 -13.78 15.57
C LYS A 84 12.54 -14.44 14.79
N VAL A 85 12.68 -15.74 14.53
CA VAL A 85 11.63 -16.55 13.92
C VAL A 85 10.53 -16.77 14.95
N ASP A 86 9.28 -16.61 14.52
CA ASP A 86 8.07 -16.92 15.29
C ASP A 86 6.96 -17.32 14.30
N ILE A 87 5.73 -17.57 14.78
CA ILE A 87 4.60 -17.89 13.91
C ILE A 87 4.35 -16.75 12.93
N ASN A 88 4.40 -17.07 11.63
CA ASN A 88 4.23 -16.15 10.51
C ASN A 88 5.31 -15.05 10.44
N VAL A 89 6.38 -15.16 11.24
CA VAL A 89 7.53 -14.25 11.26
C VAL A 89 8.77 -15.00 10.81
N SER A 90 9.35 -14.56 9.70
CA SER A 90 10.53 -15.19 9.10
C SER A 90 11.82 -14.42 9.39
N ALA A 91 12.94 -15.14 9.29
CA ALA A 91 14.27 -14.56 9.27
C ALA A 91 14.77 -14.34 7.85
N TYR A 92 15.60 -13.32 7.67
CA TYR A 92 16.27 -13.00 6.42
C TYR A 92 17.73 -13.49 6.47
N ASP A 93 17.88 -14.79 6.22
CA ASP A 93 19.13 -15.54 6.38
C ASP A 93 20.11 -15.44 5.19
N VAL A 94 20.00 -14.39 4.37
CA VAL A 94 20.84 -14.22 3.17
C VAL A 94 22.18 -13.57 3.52
N SER A 95 23.33 -14.13 3.14
CA SER A 95 24.62 -13.51 3.48
C SER A 95 24.79 -12.09 2.92
N VAL A 96 25.60 -11.25 3.58
CA VAL A 96 25.91 -9.88 3.11
C VAL A 96 26.48 -9.87 1.68
N ALA A 97 27.25 -10.90 1.30
CA ALA A 97 27.77 -11.02 -0.06
C ALA A 97 26.67 -11.31 -1.09
N GLN A 98 25.71 -12.19 -0.76
CA GLN A 98 24.55 -12.46 -1.60
C GLN A 98 23.62 -11.25 -1.70
N GLU A 99 23.43 -10.53 -0.60
CA GLU A 99 22.67 -9.27 -0.57
C GLU A 99 23.23 -8.25 -1.55
N LYS A 100 24.54 -7.99 -1.50
CA LYS A 100 25.21 -7.07 -2.44
C LYS A 100 25.03 -7.51 -3.90
N LYS A 101 25.16 -8.81 -4.18
CA LYS A 101 24.94 -9.36 -5.52
C LYS A 101 23.50 -9.17 -6.01
N MET A 102 22.51 -9.35 -5.14
CA MET A 102 21.10 -9.10 -5.46
C MET A 102 20.85 -7.63 -5.75
N VAL A 103 21.41 -6.73 -4.95
CA VAL A 103 21.31 -5.28 -5.16
C VAL A 103 21.89 -4.90 -6.53
N GLU A 104 23.11 -5.34 -6.85
CA GLU A 104 23.75 -5.05 -8.13
C GLU A 104 22.98 -5.62 -9.33
N SER A 105 22.40 -6.83 -9.21
CA SER A 105 21.60 -7.42 -10.27
C SER A 105 20.25 -6.73 -10.43
N PHE A 106 19.64 -6.26 -9.34
CA PHE A 106 18.39 -5.48 -9.35
C PHE A 106 18.56 -4.13 -10.05
N GLU A 107 19.69 -3.45 -9.86
CA GLU A 107 19.99 -2.21 -10.59
C GLU A 107 20.07 -2.44 -12.11
N LYS A 108 20.69 -3.55 -12.54
CA LYS A 108 20.72 -3.95 -13.96
C LYS A 108 19.32 -4.26 -14.48
N LEU A 109 18.49 -4.95 -13.69
CA LEU A 109 17.09 -5.19 -14.03
C LEU A 109 16.35 -3.86 -14.21
N ARG A 110 16.44 -2.94 -13.25
CA ARG A 110 15.77 -1.63 -13.33
C ARG A 110 16.19 -0.89 -14.60
N GLN A 111 17.50 -0.81 -14.87
CA GLN A 111 18.00 -0.16 -16.08
C GLN A 111 17.45 -0.81 -17.35
N LYS A 112 17.41 -2.14 -17.40
CA LYS A 112 16.84 -2.87 -18.53
C LYS A 112 15.36 -2.54 -18.76
N LEU A 113 14.55 -2.42 -17.70
CA LEU A 113 13.14 -2.05 -17.82
C LEU A 113 12.97 -0.60 -18.32
N HIS A 114 13.91 0.29 -18.00
CA HIS A 114 13.97 1.64 -18.59
C HIS A 114 14.28 1.61 -20.08
N ASP A 115 15.31 0.86 -20.48
CA ASP A 115 15.76 0.74 -21.86
C ASP A 115 14.67 0.11 -22.74
N ASP A 116 13.97 -0.90 -22.22
CA ASP A 116 12.84 -1.56 -22.88
C ASP A 116 11.55 -0.69 -22.86
N GLY A 117 11.60 0.50 -22.24
CA GLY A 117 10.53 1.49 -22.27
C GLY A 117 9.35 1.22 -21.33
N LEU A 118 9.46 0.27 -20.41
CA LEU A 118 8.36 -0.14 -19.52
C LEU A 118 8.00 0.91 -18.47
N MET A 119 8.89 1.85 -18.18
CA MET A 119 8.63 2.98 -17.27
C MET A 119 7.99 4.21 -17.94
N LYS A 120 7.73 4.15 -19.26
CA LYS A 120 7.09 5.24 -20.01
C LYS A 120 5.58 5.26 -19.76
N ALA A 121 5.06 6.43 -19.39
CA ALA A 121 3.62 6.66 -19.20
C ALA A 121 2.84 6.40 -20.51
N ASN A 122 1.60 5.92 -20.36
CA ASN A 122 0.66 5.68 -21.46
C ASN A 122 -0.65 6.43 -21.19
N GLU A 123 -0.68 7.71 -21.53
CA GLU A 123 -1.80 8.61 -21.21
C GLU A 123 -3.12 8.16 -21.85
N THR A 124 -3.08 7.65 -23.08
CA THR A 124 -4.26 7.13 -23.78
C THR A 124 -4.88 5.93 -23.06
N TYR A 125 -4.05 5.03 -22.53
CA TYR A 125 -4.52 3.91 -21.72
C TYR A 125 -5.28 4.40 -20.47
N PHE A 126 -4.72 5.37 -19.75
CA PHE A 126 -5.36 5.89 -18.54
C PHE A 126 -6.59 6.75 -18.84
N LEU A 127 -6.61 7.46 -19.97
CA LEU A 127 -7.81 8.15 -20.44
C LEU A 127 -8.95 7.16 -20.70
N PHE A 128 -8.67 6.03 -21.36
CA PHE A 128 -9.65 4.97 -21.56
C PHE A 128 -10.13 4.39 -20.22
N LYS A 129 -9.23 4.17 -19.26
CA LYS A 129 -9.61 3.70 -17.91
C LYS A 129 -10.52 4.69 -17.20
N ALA A 130 -10.19 5.98 -17.20
CA ALA A 130 -11.04 7.02 -16.63
C ALA A 130 -12.44 7.04 -17.25
N ILE A 131 -12.55 7.02 -18.58
CA ILE A 131 -13.83 6.98 -19.30
C ILE A 131 -14.62 5.72 -18.94
N SER A 132 -13.96 4.55 -18.93
CA SER A 132 -14.63 3.29 -18.61
C SER A 132 -15.18 3.28 -17.18
N THR A 133 -14.41 3.77 -16.20
CA THR A 133 -14.83 3.83 -14.79
C THR A 133 -15.98 4.82 -14.58
N LEU A 134 -15.90 6.01 -15.20
CA LEU A 134 -16.99 6.98 -15.19
C LEU A 134 -18.26 6.41 -15.85
N SER A 135 -18.11 5.62 -16.91
CA SER A 135 -19.25 4.98 -17.59
C SER A 135 -19.92 3.91 -16.72
N ILE A 136 -19.17 3.13 -15.94
CA ILE A 136 -19.72 2.17 -14.96
C ILE A 136 -20.58 2.92 -13.94
N MET A 137 -20.07 4.01 -13.38
CA MET A 137 -20.82 4.81 -12.41
C MET A 137 -22.06 5.49 -13.02
N ALA A 138 -21.94 6.08 -14.21
CA ALA A 138 -23.06 6.68 -14.92
C ALA A 138 -24.15 5.64 -15.24
N PHE A 139 -23.75 4.43 -15.63
CA PHE A 139 -24.69 3.35 -15.90
C PHE A 139 -25.37 2.85 -14.62
N ALA A 140 -24.68 2.85 -13.47
CA ALA A 140 -25.33 2.61 -12.18
C ALA A 140 -26.44 3.63 -11.93
N PHE A 141 -26.18 4.93 -12.06
CA PHE A 141 -27.21 5.96 -11.86
C PHE A 141 -28.36 5.88 -12.89
N TYR A 142 -28.07 5.47 -14.12
CA TYR A 142 -29.12 5.20 -15.11
C TYR A 142 -30.02 4.05 -14.69
N LEU A 143 -29.46 2.95 -14.17
CA LEU A 143 -30.25 1.84 -13.62
C LEU A 143 -31.08 2.26 -12.40
N GLN A 144 -30.54 3.10 -11.52
CA GLN A 144 -31.32 3.70 -10.43
C GLN A 144 -32.51 4.50 -10.96
N TYR A 145 -32.31 5.33 -11.99
CA TYR A 145 -33.38 6.10 -12.63
C TYR A 145 -34.48 5.21 -13.21
N LEU A 146 -34.12 4.07 -13.80
CA LEU A 146 -35.07 3.06 -14.30
C LEU A 146 -35.75 2.25 -13.19
N GLY A 147 -35.41 2.47 -11.92
CA GLY A 147 -35.95 1.74 -10.77
C GLY A 147 -35.26 0.40 -10.47
N TRP A 148 -34.14 0.09 -11.13
CA TRP A 148 -33.36 -1.13 -10.94
C TRP A 148 -32.37 -0.97 -9.78
N TYR A 149 -32.89 -0.65 -8.60
CA TYR A 149 -32.11 -0.14 -7.47
C TYR A 149 -31.04 -1.09 -6.95
N ILE A 150 -31.34 -2.38 -6.82
CA ILE A 150 -30.38 -3.38 -6.29
C ILE A 150 -29.24 -3.59 -7.29
N THR A 151 -29.57 -3.76 -8.58
CA THR A 151 -28.58 -3.89 -9.65
C THR A 151 -27.70 -2.64 -9.76
N SER A 152 -28.30 -1.46 -9.62
CA SER A 152 -27.59 -0.19 -9.53
C SER A 152 -26.62 -0.15 -8.36
N ALA A 153 -27.03 -0.59 -7.17
CA ALA A 153 -26.16 -0.61 -5.99
C ALA A 153 -24.95 -1.55 -6.18
N CYS A 154 -25.16 -2.73 -6.77
CA CYS A 154 -24.07 -3.65 -7.12
C CYS A 154 -23.11 -3.05 -8.16
N LEU A 155 -23.63 -2.33 -9.16
CA LEU A 155 -22.80 -1.68 -10.16
C LEU A 155 -22.03 -0.48 -9.59
N LEU A 156 -22.63 0.23 -8.63
CA LEU A 156 -21.95 1.30 -7.91
C LEU A 156 -20.83 0.75 -7.00
N ALA A 157 -21.01 -0.42 -6.39
CA ALA A 157 -19.93 -1.14 -5.70
C ALA A 157 -18.73 -1.43 -6.61
N LEU A 158 -19.00 -1.88 -7.85
CA LEU A 158 -17.95 -2.08 -8.85
C LEU A 158 -17.30 -0.75 -9.24
N ALA A 159 -18.07 0.32 -9.42
CA ALA A 159 -17.52 1.65 -9.67
C ALA A 159 -16.57 2.10 -8.56
N TRP A 160 -16.93 1.84 -7.28
CA TRP A 160 -16.05 2.15 -6.15
C TRP A 160 -14.72 1.42 -6.22
N GLN A 161 -14.76 0.13 -6.50
CA GLN A 161 -13.54 -0.63 -6.65
C GLN A 161 -12.66 -0.07 -7.80
N GLN A 162 -13.26 0.23 -8.96
CA GLN A 162 -12.54 0.73 -10.12
C GLN A 162 -11.98 2.15 -9.93
N PHE A 163 -12.69 3.04 -9.22
CA PHE A 163 -12.12 4.34 -8.83
C PHE A 163 -11.00 4.20 -7.80
N GLY A 164 -11.07 3.19 -6.93
CA GLY A 164 -9.97 2.82 -6.04
C GLY A 164 -8.69 2.53 -6.81
N TRP A 165 -8.76 1.67 -7.83
CA TRP A 165 -7.62 1.36 -8.71
C TRP A 165 -7.08 2.58 -9.44
N LEU A 166 -7.98 3.38 -10.02
CA LEU A 166 -7.56 4.57 -10.77
C LEU A 166 -6.85 5.58 -9.86
N THR A 167 -7.41 5.84 -8.68
CA THR A 167 -6.81 6.72 -7.66
C THR A 167 -5.44 6.21 -7.22
N HIS A 168 -5.33 4.91 -6.97
CA HIS A 168 -4.08 4.25 -6.62
C HIS A 168 -3.00 4.49 -7.69
N GLU A 169 -3.32 4.29 -8.97
CA GLU A 169 -2.40 4.50 -10.09
C GLU A 169 -1.94 5.98 -10.19
N PHE A 170 -2.85 6.94 -10.00
CA PHE A 170 -2.52 8.36 -9.97
C PHE A 170 -1.65 8.74 -8.75
N CYS A 171 -1.92 8.19 -7.57
CA CYS A 171 -1.09 8.41 -6.39
C CYS A 171 0.34 7.90 -6.57
N HIS A 172 0.50 6.78 -7.28
CA HIS A 172 1.78 6.22 -7.72
C HIS A 172 2.42 6.91 -8.92
N GLN A 173 1.81 7.97 -9.45
CA GLN A 173 2.36 8.79 -10.53
C GLN A 173 2.57 8.02 -11.84
N GLN A 174 1.77 6.97 -12.07
CA GLN A 174 1.86 6.14 -13.26
C GLN A 174 1.31 6.81 -14.54
N PRO A 175 0.20 7.56 -14.51
CA PRO A 175 -0.45 8.00 -15.75
C PRO A 175 0.32 9.05 -16.54
N THR A 176 0.94 10.00 -15.85
CA THR A 176 1.71 11.09 -16.47
C THR A 176 2.99 11.33 -15.67
N LYS A 177 3.98 12.01 -16.28
CA LYS A 177 5.16 12.49 -15.54
C LYS A 177 4.90 13.83 -14.83
N ASN A 178 3.71 14.41 -14.98
CA ASN A 178 3.30 15.63 -14.29
C ASN A 178 2.69 15.28 -12.93
N ARG A 179 3.53 15.30 -11.89
CA ARG A 179 3.11 14.92 -10.53
C ARG A 179 1.99 15.80 -9.96
N PRO A 180 2.03 17.15 -10.07
CA PRO A 180 0.90 17.99 -9.67
C PRO A 180 -0.41 17.67 -10.37
N LEU A 181 -0.37 17.31 -11.66
CA LEU A 181 -1.57 16.90 -12.39
C LEU A 181 -2.12 15.58 -11.85
N ASN A 182 -1.26 14.59 -11.66
CA ASN A 182 -1.68 13.31 -11.09
C ASN A 182 -2.27 13.48 -9.68
N ASP A 183 -1.63 14.32 -8.85
CA ASP A 183 -2.08 14.68 -7.51
C ASP A 183 -3.46 15.39 -7.52
N THR A 184 -3.75 16.20 -8.54
CA THR A 184 -5.04 16.87 -8.69
C THR A 184 -6.13 15.88 -9.13
N ILE A 185 -5.81 14.98 -10.05
CA ILE A 185 -6.75 13.97 -10.54
C ILE A 185 -7.04 12.93 -9.46
N SER A 186 -6.03 12.48 -8.69
CA SER A 186 -6.24 11.55 -7.57
C SER A 186 -7.10 12.15 -6.47
N LEU A 187 -7.03 13.46 -6.23
CA LEU A 187 -7.97 14.13 -5.34
C LEU A 187 -9.40 14.04 -5.85
N PHE A 188 -9.65 14.29 -7.15
CA PHE A 188 -11.00 14.21 -7.70
C PHE A 188 -11.54 12.77 -7.72
N PHE A 189 -10.77 11.81 -8.23
CA PHE A 189 -11.17 10.41 -8.30
C PHE A 189 -11.22 9.73 -6.93
N GLY A 190 -10.24 10.00 -6.08
CA GLY A 190 -10.11 9.42 -4.75
C GLY A 190 -11.11 10.00 -3.76
N ASN A 191 -11.14 11.32 -3.63
CA ASN A 191 -11.96 11.95 -2.62
C ASN A 191 -13.38 12.10 -3.10
N PHE A 192 -13.59 12.85 -4.18
CA PHE A 192 -14.93 13.27 -4.58
C PHE A 192 -15.76 12.11 -5.14
N LEU A 193 -15.17 11.30 -6.04
CA LEU A 193 -15.86 10.14 -6.59
C LEU A 193 -15.79 8.96 -5.61
N GLN A 194 -14.60 8.49 -5.24
CA GLN A 194 -14.44 7.29 -4.42
C GLN A 194 -14.75 7.47 -2.92
N GLY A 195 -14.55 8.65 -2.34
CA GLY A 195 -14.78 8.89 -0.91
C GLY A 195 -13.63 8.51 0.02
N PHE A 196 -12.44 8.22 -0.53
CA PHE A 196 -11.21 8.04 0.26
C PHE A 196 -10.39 9.32 0.22
N SER A 197 -9.90 9.79 1.37
CA SER A 197 -8.95 10.90 1.41
C SER A 197 -7.68 10.45 0.74
N ARG A 198 -7.28 11.19 -0.29
CA ARG A 198 -6.10 10.90 -1.07
C ARG A 198 -4.87 10.95 -0.20
N ASP A 199 -4.73 11.96 0.65
CA ASP A 199 -3.56 12.12 1.52
C ASP A 199 -3.50 11.05 2.60
N TRP A 200 -4.62 10.73 3.27
CA TRP A 200 -4.70 9.59 4.19
C TRP A 200 -4.27 8.29 3.52
N TRP A 201 -4.86 8.01 2.36
CA TRP A 201 -4.60 6.77 1.64
C TRP A 201 -3.15 6.71 1.16
N LYS A 202 -2.61 7.82 0.64
CA LYS A 202 -1.24 7.90 0.12
C LYS A 202 -0.21 7.77 1.25
N ASP A 203 -0.45 8.35 2.42
CA ASP A 203 0.40 8.19 3.61
C ASP A 203 0.44 6.72 4.06
N LYS A 204 -0.73 6.11 4.28
CA LYS A 204 -0.88 4.71 4.67
C LYS A 204 -0.26 3.76 3.64
N HIS A 205 -0.64 3.91 2.37
CA HIS A 205 -0.25 2.98 1.32
C HIS A 205 1.22 3.12 0.91
N ASN A 206 1.78 4.33 0.86
CA ASN A 206 3.22 4.46 0.60
C ASN A 206 4.06 3.99 1.78
N THR A 207 3.54 4.09 3.02
CA THR A 207 4.18 3.43 4.18
C THR A 207 4.20 1.92 4.01
N HIS A 208 3.10 1.32 3.57
CA HIS A 208 3.03 -0.10 3.22
C HIS A 208 4.06 -0.47 2.14
N HIS A 209 4.18 0.29 1.05
CA HIS A 209 5.21 0.03 0.03
C HIS A 209 6.65 0.21 0.53
N ALA A 210 6.87 1.13 1.47
CA ALA A 210 8.18 1.37 2.09
C ALA A 210 8.62 0.21 3.00
N ALA A 211 7.68 -0.44 3.68
CA ALA A 211 7.99 -1.41 4.73
C ALA A 211 7.02 -2.60 4.73
N THR A 212 6.71 -3.17 3.56
CA THR A 212 5.67 -4.20 3.37
C THR A 212 5.85 -5.38 4.34
N ASN A 213 4.81 -5.71 5.09
CA ASN A 213 4.80 -6.74 6.14
C ASN A 213 5.92 -6.62 7.20
N VAL A 214 6.49 -5.43 7.39
CA VAL A 214 7.44 -5.16 8.49
C VAL A 214 6.66 -4.77 9.74
N ILE A 215 6.85 -5.55 10.80
CA ILE A 215 6.17 -5.40 12.08
C ILE A 215 6.45 -4.01 12.66
N ASP A 216 5.41 -3.36 13.20
CA ASP A 216 5.41 -2.00 13.77
C ASP A 216 5.67 -0.85 12.77
N HIS A 217 5.90 -1.16 11.49
CA HIS A 217 6.06 -0.19 10.42
C HIS A 217 4.85 -0.20 9.46
N ASP A 218 4.41 -1.39 9.06
CA ASP A 218 3.28 -1.57 8.15
C ASP A 218 1.95 -1.64 8.90
N GLY A 219 1.14 -0.60 8.76
CA GLY A 219 -0.19 -0.54 9.35
C GLY A 219 -1.20 -1.51 8.71
N ASP A 220 -0.91 -2.11 7.55
CA ASP A 220 -1.84 -3.02 6.88
C ASP A 220 -1.93 -4.39 7.57
N ILE A 221 -0.92 -4.76 8.36
CA ILE A 221 -0.93 -5.97 9.20
C ILE A 221 -1.34 -5.69 10.65
N ASP A 222 -1.50 -4.42 11.06
CA ASP A 222 -1.97 -4.05 12.41
C ASP A 222 -3.51 -4.02 12.48
N LEU A 223 -4.12 -5.20 12.42
CA LEU A 223 -5.58 -5.37 12.42
C LEU A 223 -6.15 -5.80 13.79
N ALA A 224 -5.32 -5.79 14.82
CA ALA A 224 -5.75 -6.07 16.17
C ALA A 224 -6.71 -4.97 16.65
N PRO A 225 -7.71 -5.28 17.49
CA PRO A 225 -7.94 -6.57 18.15
C PRO A 225 -8.77 -7.57 17.34
N LEU A 226 -9.19 -7.23 16.10
CA LEU A 226 -10.07 -8.09 15.31
C LEU A 226 -9.33 -9.29 14.72
N PHE A 227 -8.09 -9.08 14.28
CA PHE A 227 -7.25 -10.12 13.70
C PHE A 227 -5.85 -10.04 14.30
N ALA A 228 -5.23 -11.21 14.46
CA ALA A 228 -3.83 -11.34 14.80
C ALA A 228 -3.14 -12.17 13.72
N PHE A 229 -2.12 -11.61 13.09
CA PHE A 229 -1.26 -12.34 12.16
C PHE A 229 -0.05 -12.91 12.87
N ILE A 230 0.42 -12.24 13.92
CA ILE A 230 1.61 -12.64 14.67
C ILE A 230 1.32 -12.69 16.17
N PRO A 231 2.11 -13.44 16.96
CA PRO A 231 1.89 -13.51 18.41
C PRO A 231 1.97 -12.16 19.12
N GLY A 232 2.78 -11.23 18.61
CA GLY A 232 2.95 -9.88 19.18
C GLY A 232 1.70 -9.00 19.12
N ASP A 233 0.76 -9.27 18.22
CA ASP A 233 -0.45 -8.44 18.02
C ASP A 233 -1.34 -8.40 19.26
N LEU A 234 -1.33 -9.46 20.06
CA LEU A 234 -2.15 -9.58 21.27
C LEU A 234 -1.46 -9.05 22.53
N CYS A 235 -0.14 -8.91 22.52
CA CYS A 235 0.65 -8.46 23.68
C CYS A 235 0.50 -6.96 23.98
N LYS A 236 -0.16 -6.21 23.11
CA LYS A 236 -0.33 -4.74 23.20
C LYS A 236 -1.49 -4.31 24.12
N TYR A 237 -2.32 -5.24 24.59
CA TYR A 237 -3.56 -4.94 25.31
C TYR A 237 -3.47 -5.11 26.82
N LYS A 238 -4.27 -4.33 27.55
CA LYS A 238 -4.44 -4.51 29.01
C LYS A 238 -5.09 -5.87 29.28
N ALA A 239 -4.70 -6.53 30.37
CA ALA A 239 -5.12 -7.89 30.72
C ALA A 239 -6.64 -8.17 30.68
N SER A 240 -7.50 -7.21 31.07
CA SER A 240 -8.96 -7.39 31.01
C SER A 240 -9.50 -7.41 29.59
N PHE A 241 -8.95 -6.57 28.71
CA PHE A 241 -9.32 -6.50 27.30
C PHE A 241 -8.70 -7.67 26.52
N GLU A 242 -7.45 -8.01 26.83
CA GLU A 242 -6.77 -9.21 26.32
C GLU A 242 -7.63 -10.48 26.53
N LYS A 243 -8.18 -10.68 27.73
CA LYS A 243 -9.10 -11.81 28.01
C LYS A 243 -10.37 -11.82 27.14
N ALA A 244 -10.88 -10.67 26.72
CA ALA A 244 -12.04 -10.61 25.84
C ALA A 244 -11.64 -10.94 24.40
N ILE A 245 -10.51 -10.40 23.94
CA ILE A 245 -9.95 -10.64 22.60
C ILE A 245 -9.62 -12.14 22.42
N LEU A 246 -9.02 -12.77 23.43
CA LEU A 246 -8.67 -14.19 23.43
C LEU A 246 -9.89 -15.12 23.32
N LYS A 247 -11.12 -14.62 23.53
CA LYS A 247 -12.35 -15.41 23.27
C LYS A 247 -12.79 -15.37 21.81
N ILE A 248 -12.32 -14.39 21.03
CA ILE A 248 -12.77 -14.10 19.67
C ILE A 248 -11.68 -14.49 18.65
N VAL A 249 -10.42 -14.08 18.87
CA VAL A 249 -9.32 -14.28 17.92
C VAL A 249 -9.03 -15.76 17.58
N PRO A 250 -9.19 -16.74 18.48
CA PRO A 250 -9.11 -18.16 18.12
C PRO A 250 -10.09 -18.64 17.03
N TYR A 251 -11.08 -17.82 16.66
CA TYR A 251 -12.03 -18.11 15.60
C TYR A 251 -11.85 -17.20 14.38
N GLN A 252 -10.76 -16.42 14.32
CA GLN A 252 -10.54 -15.40 13.28
C GLN A 252 -10.62 -15.94 11.86
N HIS A 253 -10.09 -17.13 11.62
CA HIS A 253 -10.15 -17.81 10.33
C HIS A 253 -11.58 -18.16 9.88
N LEU A 254 -12.55 -18.20 10.80
CA LEU A 254 -13.96 -18.47 10.49
C LEU A 254 -14.76 -17.21 10.13
N TYR A 255 -14.43 -16.05 10.73
CA TYR A 255 -15.15 -14.80 10.48
C TYR A 255 -14.41 -13.79 9.60
N PHE A 256 -13.12 -14.03 9.27
CA PHE A 256 -12.31 -13.13 8.45
C PHE A 256 -12.99 -12.78 7.12
N THR A 257 -13.43 -13.78 6.36
CA THR A 257 -14.12 -13.59 5.07
C THR A 257 -15.39 -12.73 5.23
N ALA A 258 -16.14 -12.92 6.31
CA ALA A 258 -17.37 -12.15 6.57
C ALA A 258 -17.09 -10.68 6.91
N MET A 259 -15.86 -10.34 7.31
CA MET A 259 -15.43 -8.97 7.63
C MET A 259 -14.82 -8.21 6.47
N LEU A 260 -14.42 -8.88 5.39
CA LEU A 260 -13.90 -8.24 4.17
C LEU A 260 -14.80 -7.10 3.63
N PRO A 261 -16.14 -7.22 3.60
CA PRO A 261 -16.99 -6.14 3.13
C PRO A 261 -16.89 -4.84 3.96
N MET A 262 -16.41 -4.91 5.21
CA MET A 262 -16.27 -3.74 6.09
C MET A 262 -15.07 -2.85 5.74
N LEU A 263 -14.19 -3.29 4.85
CA LEU A 263 -12.97 -2.55 4.50
C LEU A 263 -13.27 -1.11 4.03
N ARG A 264 -14.23 -0.93 3.12
CA ARG A 264 -14.61 0.40 2.61
C ARG A 264 -15.21 1.28 3.71
N PHE A 265 -16.00 0.71 4.62
CA PHE A 265 -16.52 1.46 5.76
C PHE A 265 -15.39 1.96 6.67
N SER A 266 -14.43 1.09 6.96
CA SER A 266 -13.23 1.46 7.73
C SER A 266 -12.45 2.58 7.02
N TRP A 267 -12.18 2.43 5.73
CA TRP A 267 -11.35 3.37 4.97
C TRP A 267 -12.02 4.73 4.75
N THR A 268 -13.31 4.76 4.45
CA THR A 268 -14.06 6.03 4.39
C THR A 268 -14.18 6.70 5.75
N GLY A 269 -14.37 5.94 6.83
CA GLY A 269 -14.39 6.48 8.19
C GLY A 269 -13.07 7.13 8.58
N GLN A 270 -11.95 6.43 8.33
CA GLN A 270 -10.60 6.96 8.56
C GLN A 270 -10.29 8.18 7.68
N SER A 271 -10.76 8.17 6.43
CA SER A 271 -10.63 9.31 5.52
C SER A 271 -11.32 10.56 6.07
N VAL A 272 -12.56 10.43 6.56
CA VAL A 272 -13.29 11.54 7.20
C VAL A 272 -12.54 12.02 8.44
N GLN A 273 -12.05 11.12 9.30
CA GLN A 273 -11.29 11.50 10.49
C GLN A 273 -9.98 12.21 10.17
N TRP A 274 -9.30 11.82 9.08
CA TRP A 274 -8.04 12.38 8.64
C TRP A 274 -8.19 13.83 8.16
N VAL A 275 -9.10 14.09 7.22
CA VAL A 275 -9.22 15.42 6.59
C VAL A 275 -9.54 16.54 7.60
N PHE A 276 -10.25 16.22 8.69
CA PHE A 276 -10.56 17.20 9.75
C PHE A 276 -9.41 17.42 10.75
N LYS A 277 -8.37 16.58 10.74
CA LYS A 277 -7.14 16.74 11.55
C LYS A 277 -5.98 17.32 10.74
N GLU A 278 -6.07 17.30 9.42
CA GLU A 278 -4.98 17.54 8.49
C GLU A 278 -4.29 18.91 8.67
N ASN A 279 -5.06 19.96 8.98
CA ASN A 279 -4.55 21.30 9.27
C ASN A 279 -3.59 21.36 10.47
N GLN A 280 -3.67 20.39 11.39
CA GLN A 280 -2.89 20.33 12.62
C GLN A 280 -1.74 19.32 12.55
N MET A 281 -1.57 18.62 11.42
CA MET A 281 -0.51 17.63 11.27
C MET A 281 0.85 18.27 11.05
N GLU A 282 1.91 17.59 11.46
CA GLU A 282 3.27 18.13 11.49
C GLU A 282 3.90 18.37 10.10
N TYR A 283 3.56 17.52 9.13
CA TYR A 283 4.09 17.61 7.76
C TYR A 283 3.34 18.65 6.92
N LYS A 284 4.10 19.51 6.22
CA LYS A 284 3.56 20.66 5.48
C LYS A 284 2.73 20.30 4.26
N VAL A 285 2.95 19.11 3.69
CA VAL A 285 2.17 18.61 2.56
C VAL A 285 0.68 18.47 2.92
N TYR A 286 0.37 17.93 4.10
CA TYR A 286 -0.98 17.75 4.61
C TYR A 286 -1.66 19.10 4.86
N GLN A 287 -0.99 20.01 5.58
CA GLN A 287 -1.51 21.36 5.84
C GLN A 287 -1.86 22.12 4.55
N ARG A 288 -1.04 21.96 3.50
CA ARG A 288 -1.23 22.60 2.20
C ARG A 288 -2.45 22.04 1.45
N ASN A 289 -2.70 20.73 1.56
CA ASN A 289 -3.75 20.04 0.82
C ASN A 289 -5.11 20.04 1.56
N ALA A 290 -5.10 20.27 2.89
CA ALA A 290 -6.24 20.12 3.79
C ALA A 290 -7.55 20.76 3.31
N PHE A 291 -7.53 21.98 2.78
CA PHE A 291 -8.77 22.62 2.28
C PHE A 291 -9.43 21.80 1.17
N TRP A 292 -8.63 21.33 0.21
CA TRP A 292 -9.12 20.59 -0.94
C TRP A 292 -9.52 19.16 -0.55
N GLU A 293 -8.78 18.53 0.35
CA GLU A 293 -9.12 17.25 0.96
C GLU A 293 -10.48 17.31 1.66
N GLN A 294 -10.71 18.33 2.49
CA GLN A 294 -11.98 18.56 3.19
C GLN A 294 -13.12 18.84 2.20
N ALA A 295 -12.94 19.77 1.26
CA ALA A 295 -13.98 20.16 0.32
C ALA A 295 -14.45 18.98 -0.54
N THR A 296 -13.52 18.14 -0.99
CA THR A 296 -13.84 17.00 -1.86
C THR A 296 -14.44 15.82 -1.08
N ILE A 297 -14.02 15.55 0.16
CA ILE A 297 -14.65 14.54 1.02
C ILE A 297 -16.05 14.96 1.46
N VAL A 298 -16.25 16.24 1.83
CA VAL A 298 -17.59 16.77 2.11
C VAL A 298 -18.46 16.70 0.86
N GLY A 299 -17.90 17.05 -0.31
CA GLY A 299 -18.55 16.92 -1.61
C GLY A 299 -19.00 15.49 -1.90
N HIS A 300 -18.15 14.49 -1.64
CA HIS A 300 -18.48 13.08 -1.79
C HIS A 300 -19.74 12.69 -1.01
N TRP A 301 -19.71 12.93 0.30
CA TRP A 301 -20.81 12.55 1.17
C TRP A 301 -22.09 13.34 0.86
N ALA A 302 -21.98 14.62 0.49
CA ALA A 302 -23.11 15.42 0.08
C ALA A 302 -23.84 14.81 -1.13
N TRP A 303 -23.10 14.44 -2.19
CA TRP A 303 -23.74 13.86 -3.37
C TRP A 303 -24.22 12.42 -3.11
N VAL A 304 -23.51 11.62 -2.29
CA VAL A 304 -23.97 10.27 -1.89
C VAL A 304 -25.29 10.37 -1.13
N PHE A 305 -25.41 11.25 -0.14
CA PHE A 305 -26.66 11.43 0.60
C PHE A 305 -27.79 11.96 -0.28
N TYR A 306 -27.49 12.85 -1.23
CA TYR A 306 -28.46 13.30 -2.22
C TYR A 306 -28.92 12.15 -3.14
N GLN A 307 -28.00 11.33 -3.64
CA GLN A 307 -28.32 10.15 -4.46
C GLN A 307 -29.21 9.17 -3.69
N LEU A 308 -28.93 8.94 -2.40
CA LEU A 308 -29.79 8.10 -1.54
C LEU A 308 -31.16 8.75 -1.32
N PHE A 309 -31.24 10.07 -1.12
CA PHE A 309 -32.50 10.79 -0.93
C PHE A 309 -33.47 10.59 -2.11
N LEU A 310 -32.95 10.46 -3.34
CA LEU A 310 -33.73 10.18 -4.56
C LEU A 310 -34.36 8.78 -4.59
N LEU A 311 -33.99 7.87 -3.69
CA LEU A 311 -34.63 6.55 -3.58
C LEU A 311 -35.99 6.66 -2.87
N PRO A 312 -37.01 5.90 -3.31
CA PRO A 312 -38.41 6.10 -2.90
C PRO A 312 -38.72 5.78 -1.44
N THR A 313 -38.00 4.86 -0.79
CA THR A 313 -38.32 4.40 0.57
C THR A 313 -37.09 4.30 1.47
N TRP A 314 -37.28 4.47 2.78
CA TRP A 314 -36.22 4.34 3.78
C TRP A 314 -35.52 2.97 3.77
N PRO A 315 -36.23 1.82 3.77
CA PRO A 315 -35.59 0.51 3.70
C PRO A 315 -34.71 0.35 2.46
N LEU A 316 -35.15 0.88 1.32
CA LEU A 316 -34.38 0.82 0.08
C LEU A 316 -33.12 1.70 0.15
N ARG A 317 -33.19 2.89 0.77
CA ARG A 317 -32.03 3.75 1.01
C ARG A 317 -30.94 3.03 1.80
N VAL A 318 -31.35 2.37 2.89
CA VAL A 318 -30.45 1.61 3.74
C VAL A 318 -29.87 0.41 2.98
N ALA A 319 -30.70 -0.36 2.28
CA ALA A 319 -30.25 -1.51 1.50
C ALA A 319 -29.28 -1.12 0.38
N TYR A 320 -29.60 -0.06 -0.39
CA TYR A 320 -28.75 0.46 -1.45
C TYR A 320 -27.38 0.90 -0.91
N PHE A 321 -27.39 1.65 0.20
CA PHE A 321 -26.16 2.08 0.85
C PHE A 321 -25.33 0.87 1.30
N ILE A 322 -25.91 -0.05 2.05
CA ILE A 322 -25.22 -1.26 2.53
C ILE A 322 -24.62 -2.06 1.36
N ILE A 323 -25.41 -2.34 0.31
CA ILE A 323 -24.96 -3.14 -0.84
C ILE A 323 -23.81 -2.46 -1.58
N SER A 324 -23.95 -1.16 -1.90
CA SER A 324 -22.91 -0.43 -2.63
C SER A 324 -21.61 -0.28 -1.81
N GLN A 325 -21.73 -0.02 -0.50
CA GLN A 325 -20.59 0.17 0.39
C GLN A 325 -19.86 -1.15 0.68
N MET A 326 -20.60 -2.16 1.12
CA MET A 326 -20.05 -3.49 1.44
C MET A 326 -19.58 -4.23 0.20
N GLY A 327 -20.29 -4.10 -0.93
CA GLY A 327 -19.85 -4.67 -2.21
C GLY A 327 -18.52 -4.08 -2.66
N GLY A 328 -18.34 -2.76 -2.57
CA GLY A 328 -17.07 -2.12 -2.88
C GLY A 328 -15.96 -2.56 -1.92
N GLY A 329 -16.27 -2.68 -0.63
CA GLY A 329 -15.35 -3.21 0.38
C GLY A 329 -14.90 -4.64 0.06
N LEU A 330 -15.84 -5.53 -0.28
CA LEU A 330 -15.57 -6.93 -0.63
C LEU A 330 -14.65 -7.04 -1.85
N LEU A 331 -14.94 -6.28 -2.92
CA LEU A 331 -14.16 -6.29 -4.14
C LEU A 331 -12.73 -5.77 -3.97
N ILE A 332 -12.50 -4.80 -3.08
CA ILE A 332 -11.16 -4.28 -2.75
C ILE A 332 -10.42 -5.27 -1.83
N ALA A 333 -11.12 -5.76 -0.80
CA ALA A 333 -10.53 -6.56 0.26
C ALA A 333 -9.95 -7.88 -0.23
N HIS A 334 -10.59 -8.53 -1.21
CA HIS A 334 -10.05 -9.76 -1.80
C HIS A 334 -8.71 -9.57 -2.52
N VAL A 335 -8.45 -8.39 -3.08
CA VAL A 335 -7.15 -8.09 -3.71
C VAL A 335 -6.11 -7.89 -2.62
N VAL A 336 -6.28 -6.87 -1.76
CA VAL A 336 -5.25 -6.48 -0.78
C VAL A 336 -4.91 -7.60 0.20
N THR A 337 -5.89 -8.40 0.62
CA THR A 337 -5.64 -9.52 1.55
C THR A 337 -5.00 -10.72 0.88
N PHE A 338 -5.35 -11.02 -0.37
CA PHE A 338 -4.75 -12.14 -1.11
C PHE A 338 -3.26 -11.89 -1.34
N ASN A 339 -2.89 -10.66 -1.72
CA ASN A 339 -1.52 -10.37 -2.13
C ASN A 339 -0.51 -10.31 -0.97
N HIS A 340 -0.94 -9.98 0.26
CA HIS A 340 -0.02 -9.69 1.39
C HIS A 340 -0.23 -10.54 2.64
N ASN A 341 -1.43 -11.09 2.85
CA ASN A 341 -1.68 -11.75 4.13
C ASN A 341 -0.98 -13.10 4.19
N SER A 342 -0.98 -13.94 3.15
CA SER A 342 -0.46 -15.31 3.27
C SER A 342 1.07 -15.43 3.15
N VAL A 343 1.79 -14.31 3.12
CA VAL A 343 3.25 -14.25 3.01
C VAL A 343 3.86 -13.79 4.33
N ASP A 344 5.18 -13.90 4.42
CA ASP A 344 5.92 -13.75 5.67
C ASP A 344 5.90 -12.32 6.19
N LYS A 345 6.05 -12.18 7.51
CA LYS A 345 6.26 -10.92 8.21
C LYS A 345 7.69 -10.87 8.70
N TYR A 346 8.25 -9.67 8.78
CA TYR A 346 9.63 -9.46 9.20
C TYR A 346 9.68 -8.45 10.35
N PRO A 347 10.56 -8.63 11.33
CA PRO A 347 10.68 -7.67 12.43
C PRO A 347 11.31 -6.35 11.96
N ALA A 348 10.99 -5.25 12.64
CA ALA A 348 11.51 -3.90 12.36
C ALA A 348 13.05 -3.83 12.32
N ASN A 349 13.70 -4.67 13.13
CA ASN A 349 15.15 -4.76 13.20
C ASN A 349 15.74 -5.81 12.24
N SER A 350 15.01 -6.24 11.21
CA SER A 350 15.49 -7.18 10.19
C SER A 350 16.39 -6.51 9.17
N ARG A 351 17.40 -7.26 8.68
CA ARG A 351 18.30 -6.79 7.61
C ARG A 351 17.61 -6.73 6.25
N ILE A 352 16.45 -7.37 6.08
CA ILE A 352 15.69 -7.33 4.83
C ILE A 352 15.35 -5.90 4.39
N LEU A 353 15.20 -4.95 5.32
CA LEU A 353 14.98 -3.53 5.03
C LEU A 353 16.13 -2.87 4.23
N ASN A 354 17.35 -3.43 4.28
CA ASN A 354 18.47 -2.97 3.46
C ASN A 354 18.43 -3.55 2.04
N ASN A 355 17.57 -4.55 1.80
CA ASN A 355 17.38 -5.17 0.50
C ASN A 355 15.93 -5.03 0.04
N PHE A 356 15.61 -3.84 -0.46
CA PHE A 356 14.31 -3.50 -1.02
C PHE A 356 13.75 -4.59 -1.96
N ALA A 357 14.53 -5.11 -2.90
CA ALA A 357 14.04 -6.10 -3.85
C ALA A 357 13.62 -7.39 -3.15
N ALA A 358 14.45 -7.92 -2.23
CA ALA A 358 14.09 -9.10 -1.45
C ALA A 358 12.88 -8.85 -0.56
N LEU A 359 12.78 -7.68 0.09
CA LEU A 359 11.60 -7.28 0.87
C LEU A 359 10.34 -7.42 0.03
N GLN A 360 10.29 -6.76 -1.13
CA GLN A 360 9.11 -6.79 -1.98
C GLN A 360 8.79 -8.19 -2.52
N ILE A 361 9.80 -8.99 -2.89
CA ILE A 361 9.58 -10.37 -3.35
C ILE A 361 9.02 -11.26 -2.24
N LEU A 362 9.59 -11.20 -1.03
CA LEU A 362 9.26 -12.11 0.06
C LEU A 362 7.95 -11.75 0.79
N THR A 363 7.46 -10.53 0.59
CA THR A 363 6.27 -10.00 1.28
C THR A 363 5.10 -9.70 0.35
N THR A 364 5.17 -10.19 -0.90
CA THR A 364 4.07 -10.08 -1.86
C THR A 364 3.83 -11.37 -2.63
N ARG A 365 2.61 -11.51 -3.15
CA ARG A 365 2.18 -12.63 -3.98
C ARG A 365 1.36 -12.13 -5.16
N ASN A 366 1.55 -12.76 -6.31
CA ASN A 366 0.73 -12.52 -7.50
C ASN A 366 -0.47 -13.45 -7.58
N MET A 367 -1.54 -12.94 -8.19
CA MET A 367 -2.69 -13.73 -8.59
C MET A 367 -2.53 -14.14 -10.05
N THR A 368 -2.96 -15.35 -10.41
CA THR A 368 -2.85 -15.86 -11.78
C THR A 368 -3.47 -14.86 -12.78
N PRO A 369 -2.67 -14.35 -13.72
CA PRO A 369 -3.13 -13.30 -14.63
C PRO A 369 -4.08 -13.84 -15.70
N SER A 370 -5.07 -13.02 -16.06
CA SER A 370 -5.93 -13.22 -17.23
C SER A 370 -6.54 -11.88 -17.62
N PRO A 371 -7.02 -11.66 -18.85
CA PRO A 371 -7.62 -10.37 -19.23
C PRO A 371 -8.76 -9.91 -18.31
N PHE A 372 -9.55 -10.85 -17.78
CA PHE A 372 -10.61 -10.55 -16.82
C PHE A 372 -10.06 -10.14 -15.45
N ILE A 373 -9.10 -10.88 -14.91
CA ILE A 373 -8.46 -10.56 -13.63
C ILE A 373 -7.67 -9.26 -13.75
N ASP A 374 -6.93 -9.08 -14.84
CA ASP A 374 -6.20 -7.85 -15.15
C ASP A 374 -7.13 -6.64 -15.08
N TRP A 375 -8.37 -6.73 -15.58
CA TRP A 375 -9.38 -5.67 -15.47
C TRP A 375 -9.93 -5.54 -14.04
N LEU A 376 -10.46 -6.62 -13.48
CA LEU A 376 -11.15 -6.62 -12.19
C LEU A 376 -10.24 -6.20 -11.03
N TRP A 377 -8.99 -6.67 -11.01
CA TRP A 377 -8.03 -6.45 -9.93
C TRP A 377 -7.22 -5.17 -10.07
N GLY A 378 -7.49 -4.33 -11.07
CA GLY A 378 -6.70 -3.11 -11.18
C GLY A 378 -5.25 -3.37 -11.60
N GLY A 379 -4.91 -4.55 -12.15
CA GLY A 379 -3.53 -4.96 -12.42
C GLY A 379 -2.73 -5.35 -11.17
N LEU A 380 -3.35 -5.34 -9.99
CA LEU A 380 -2.73 -5.76 -8.72
C LEU A 380 -2.63 -7.28 -8.58
N ASN A 381 -3.05 -8.02 -9.61
CA ASN A 381 -2.65 -9.41 -9.77
C ASN A 381 -1.14 -9.56 -10.06
N TYR A 382 -0.47 -8.48 -10.49
CA TYR A 382 1.00 -8.36 -10.62
C TYR A 382 1.59 -7.57 -9.44
N GLN A 383 1.22 -7.92 -8.21
CA GLN A 383 1.63 -7.22 -6.99
C GLN A 383 3.15 -7.17 -6.79
N ILE A 384 3.85 -8.28 -7.09
CA ILE A 384 5.31 -8.35 -7.01
C ILE A 384 5.94 -7.25 -7.88
N GLU A 385 5.54 -7.17 -9.15
CA GLU A 385 6.06 -6.17 -10.09
C GLU A 385 5.65 -4.76 -9.67
N HIS A 386 4.40 -4.61 -9.20
CA HIS A 386 3.89 -3.34 -8.72
C HIS A 386 4.68 -2.82 -7.51
N HIS A 387 5.04 -3.68 -6.56
CA HIS A 387 5.83 -3.29 -5.40
C HIS A 387 7.28 -2.96 -5.73
N LEU A 388 7.89 -3.70 -6.66
CA LEU A 388 9.25 -3.41 -7.13
C LEU A 388 9.31 -2.09 -7.92
N PHE A 389 8.26 -1.78 -8.69
CA PHE A 389 8.21 -0.64 -9.61
C PHE A 389 6.86 0.10 -9.52
N PRO A 390 6.56 0.78 -8.39
CA PRO A 390 5.24 1.38 -8.14
C PRO A 390 4.85 2.44 -9.17
N THR A 391 5.83 3.14 -9.74
CA THR A 391 5.63 4.16 -10.79
C THR A 391 5.48 3.59 -12.20
N MET A 392 5.61 2.27 -12.38
CA MET A 392 5.40 1.61 -13.67
C MET A 392 3.91 1.64 -14.03
N PRO A 393 3.53 2.07 -15.25
CA PRO A 393 2.16 1.96 -15.71
C PRO A 393 1.62 0.53 -15.68
N ARG A 394 0.43 0.35 -15.13
CA ARG A 394 -0.27 -0.94 -15.07
C ARG A 394 -0.24 -1.76 -16.36
N CYS A 395 -0.36 -1.11 -17.52
CA CYS A 395 -0.34 -1.80 -18.81
C CYS A 395 0.98 -2.55 -19.11
N ASN A 396 2.06 -2.23 -18.39
CA ASN A 396 3.38 -2.80 -18.57
C ASN A 396 3.71 -3.88 -17.53
N LEU A 397 2.90 -4.05 -16.49
CA LEU A 397 3.16 -5.03 -15.41
C LEU A 397 3.22 -6.47 -15.93
N ASN A 398 2.35 -6.84 -16.88
CA ASN A 398 2.41 -8.16 -17.52
C ASN A 398 3.76 -8.40 -18.23
N ALA A 399 4.29 -7.39 -18.92
CA ALA A 399 5.59 -7.50 -19.58
C ALA A 399 6.71 -7.59 -18.54
N CYS A 400 6.66 -6.76 -17.48
CA CYS A 400 7.60 -6.76 -16.35
C CYS A 400 7.68 -8.13 -15.67
N MET A 401 6.55 -8.84 -15.57
CA MET A 401 6.43 -10.16 -14.95
C MET A 401 7.49 -11.15 -15.47
N LYS A 402 7.79 -11.11 -16.77
CA LYS A 402 8.76 -12.02 -17.41
C LYS A 402 10.18 -11.77 -16.89
N TYR A 403 10.57 -10.50 -16.79
CA TYR A 403 11.89 -10.11 -16.32
C TYR A 403 12.06 -10.39 -14.82
N VAL A 404 11.03 -10.14 -14.02
CA VAL A 404 11.10 -10.39 -12.57
C VAL A 404 11.15 -11.89 -12.27
N LYS A 405 10.40 -12.73 -12.99
CA LYS A 405 10.52 -14.20 -12.87
C LYS A 405 11.94 -14.70 -13.12
N GLU A 406 12.57 -14.21 -14.18
CA GLU A 406 13.94 -14.56 -14.52
C GLU A 406 14.92 -14.09 -13.44
N TRP A 407 14.79 -12.85 -12.98
CA TRP A 407 15.63 -12.29 -11.92
C TRP A 407 15.47 -13.05 -10.58
N CYS A 408 14.25 -13.43 -10.19
CA CYS A 408 14.02 -14.25 -8.99
C CYS A 408 14.72 -15.61 -9.11
N LYS A 409 14.62 -16.27 -10.27
CA LYS A 409 15.29 -17.54 -10.54
C LYS A 409 16.82 -17.41 -10.42
N GLU A 410 17.40 -16.36 -10.99
CA GLU A 410 18.86 -16.12 -10.94
C GLU A 410 19.39 -15.85 -9.53
N ASN A 411 18.55 -15.27 -8.67
CA ASN A 411 18.91 -14.93 -7.28
C ASN A 411 18.40 -15.96 -6.26
N ASN A 412 17.83 -17.09 -6.70
CA ASN A 412 17.22 -18.12 -5.84
C ASN A 412 16.15 -17.57 -4.88
N LEU A 413 15.37 -16.60 -5.34
CA LEU A 413 14.23 -16.06 -4.60
C LEU A 413 12.94 -16.73 -5.07
N PRO A 414 11.97 -16.96 -4.17
CA PRO A 414 10.66 -17.46 -4.57
C PRO A 414 9.95 -16.43 -5.45
N TYR A 415 9.15 -16.91 -6.40
CA TYR A 415 8.25 -16.08 -7.18
C TYR A 415 6.84 -16.67 -7.05
N LEU A 416 6.02 -16.06 -6.19
CA LEU A 416 4.73 -16.61 -5.78
C LEU A 416 3.62 -16.17 -6.74
N VAL A 417 3.00 -17.14 -7.42
CA VAL A 417 1.79 -16.96 -8.23
C VAL A 417 0.87 -18.13 -8.02
N ASP A 418 -0.38 -17.86 -7.68
CA ASP A 418 -1.37 -18.90 -7.40
C ASP A 418 -2.70 -18.52 -8.05
N ASP A 419 -3.58 -19.50 -8.25
CA ASP A 419 -4.98 -19.17 -8.49
C ASP A 419 -5.63 -18.63 -7.21
N TYR A 420 -6.84 -18.11 -7.38
CA TYR A 420 -7.52 -17.37 -6.33
C TYR A 420 -7.83 -18.25 -5.11
N PHE A 421 -8.27 -19.48 -5.34
CA PHE A 421 -8.73 -20.34 -4.25
C PHE A 421 -7.55 -20.86 -3.44
N ASP A 422 -6.47 -21.24 -4.09
CA ASP A 422 -5.25 -21.70 -3.43
C ASP A 422 -4.61 -20.58 -2.60
N GLY A 423 -4.39 -19.40 -3.19
CA GLY A 423 -3.80 -18.28 -2.45
C GLY A 423 -4.70 -17.76 -1.32
N TYR A 424 -6.02 -17.73 -1.52
CA TYR A 424 -6.96 -17.34 -0.46
C TYR A 424 -7.03 -18.39 0.66
N ALA A 425 -6.94 -19.69 0.34
CA ALA A 425 -6.87 -20.75 1.33
C ALA A 425 -5.60 -20.62 2.20
N MET A 426 -4.46 -20.22 1.62
CA MET A 426 -3.24 -19.96 2.38
C MET A 426 -3.39 -18.78 3.36
N ASN A 427 -4.14 -17.74 3.00
CA ASN A 427 -4.47 -16.64 3.91
C ASN A 427 -5.27 -17.14 5.12
N LEU A 428 -6.35 -17.91 4.88
CA LEU A 428 -7.14 -18.51 5.96
C LEU A 428 -6.33 -19.50 6.81
N GLN A 429 -5.42 -20.26 6.20
CA GLN A 429 -4.53 -21.16 6.91
C GLN A 429 -3.56 -20.40 7.83
N GLN A 430 -3.02 -19.26 7.39
CA GLN A 430 -2.14 -18.44 8.24
C GLN A 430 -2.87 -17.93 9.49
N LEU A 431 -4.10 -17.44 9.31
CA LEU A 431 -4.98 -17.01 10.40
C LEU A 431 -5.35 -18.17 11.33
N LYS A 432 -5.53 -19.37 10.78
CA LYS A 432 -5.81 -20.60 11.54
C LYS A 432 -4.61 -21.03 12.38
N ASN A 433 -3.40 -21.02 11.82
CA ASN A 433 -2.15 -21.32 12.55
C ASN A 433 -2.00 -20.40 13.78
N MET A 434 -2.27 -19.10 13.60
CA MET A 434 -2.21 -18.14 14.69
C MET A 434 -3.32 -18.41 15.74
N ALA A 435 -4.53 -18.75 15.30
CA ALA A 435 -5.62 -19.11 16.19
C ALA A 435 -5.32 -20.36 17.05
N GLU A 436 -4.76 -21.41 16.45
CA GLU A 436 -4.38 -22.65 17.14
C GLU A 436 -3.25 -22.41 18.17
N HIS A 437 -2.26 -21.57 17.84
CA HIS A 437 -1.21 -21.17 18.79
C HIS A 437 -1.76 -20.45 20.02
N ILE A 438 -2.75 -19.58 19.83
CA ILE A 438 -3.40 -18.86 20.93
C ILE A 438 -4.12 -19.86 21.84
N GLN A 439 -4.85 -20.81 21.27
CA GLN A 439 -5.55 -21.85 22.02
C GLN A 439 -4.57 -22.73 22.81
N ALA A 440 -3.47 -23.14 22.18
CA ALA A 440 -2.44 -23.96 22.82
C ALA A 440 -1.73 -23.23 23.98
N LYS A 441 -1.59 -21.91 23.92
CA LYS A 441 -1.05 -21.09 25.03
C LYS A 441 -2.06 -20.87 26.16
N ALA A 442 -3.36 -20.97 25.88
CA ALA A 442 -4.43 -20.72 26.86
C ALA A 442 -4.87 -21.99 27.61
N ALA A 443 -4.66 -23.17 27.03
CA ALA A 443 -4.82 -24.48 27.67
C ALA A 443 -3.64 -24.78 28.60
#